data_AF-A0A6B2EAF2-F1
#
_entry.id   AF-A0A6B2EAF2-F1
#
_cell.length_a   1.000
_cell.length_b   1.000
_cell.length_c   1.000
_cell.angle_alpha   90.00
_cell.angle_beta   90.00
_cell.angle_gamma   90.00
#
_symmetry.space_group_name_H-M   'P 1'
#
loop_
_entity.id
_entity.type
_entity.pdbx_description
1 polymer ?
#
loop_
_entity_poly.entity_id
_entity_poly.type
_entity_poly.pdbx_seq_one_letter_code
_entity_poly.pdbx_strand_id
1 'polypeptide(L)'
;MSWIWRHSVSRMGEDWIFLALLGIIMALISFVMDKGISMCTNARVWLYRDLTSQPVAQYFAWVSLPVSLILFSAGFVHLIAPQSIGSGIPEMKTILRGVALKEYLTFKTLVAKIIGLTATLGSGMPLGKEGPFVHIASIVAQLLSKLV
;
A
#
# COMPACT_ATOMS: atom_id res chain seq x y z
N MET A 1 -31.83 27.57 -19.74
CA MET A 1 -30.62 27.78 -18.91
C MET A 1 -30.61 26.98 -17.61
N SER A 2 -31.74 26.74 -16.94
CA SER A 2 -31.82 26.01 -15.66
C SER A 2 -31.60 24.48 -15.75
N TRP A 3 -31.93 23.86 -16.89
CA TRP A 3 -31.77 22.40 -17.09
C TRP A 3 -30.30 21.97 -17.17
N ILE A 4 -29.49 22.70 -17.96
CA ILE A 4 -28.04 22.50 -18.08
C ILE A 4 -27.34 22.73 -16.74
N TRP A 5 -27.76 23.76 -16.00
CA TRP A 5 -27.20 24.06 -14.68
C TRP A 5 -27.46 22.94 -13.67
N ARG A 6 -28.68 22.40 -13.61
CA ARG A 6 -29.00 21.30 -12.68
C ARG A 6 -28.27 20.00 -13.03
N HIS A 7 -28.12 19.65 -14.30
CA HIS A 7 -27.43 18.41 -14.70
C HIS A 7 -25.90 18.50 -14.60
N SER A 8 -25.30 19.59 -15.09
CA SER A 8 -23.83 19.75 -15.03
C SER A 8 -23.35 20.08 -13.62
N VAL A 9 -23.98 21.02 -12.91
CA VAL A 9 -23.46 21.44 -11.58
C VAL A 9 -23.64 20.36 -10.53
N SER A 10 -24.73 19.58 -10.57
CA SER A 10 -24.95 18.45 -9.66
C SER A 10 -23.89 17.35 -9.86
N ARG A 11 -23.67 16.93 -11.12
CA ARG A 11 -22.69 15.87 -11.43
C ARG A 11 -21.25 16.31 -11.18
N MET A 12 -20.93 17.55 -11.51
CA MET A 12 -19.60 18.10 -11.20
C MET A 12 -19.36 18.06 -9.68
N GLY A 13 -20.34 18.43 -8.86
CA GLY A 13 -20.24 18.35 -7.40
C GLY A 13 -19.92 16.93 -6.90
N GLU A 14 -20.57 15.92 -7.45
CA GLU A 14 -20.35 14.50 -7.09
C GLU A 14 -18.91 14.05 -7.42
N ASP A 15 -18.39 14.41 -8.60
CA ASP A 15 -17.02 14.08 -9.01
C ASP A 15 -15.96 14.75 -8.12
N TRP A 16 -16.16 16.03 -7.75
CA TRP A 16 -15.26 16.75 -6.85
C TRP A 16 -15.26 16.14 -5.45
N ILE A 17 -16.42 15.76 -4.93
CA ILE A 17 -16.54 15.10 -3.62
C ILE A 17 -15.86 13.73 -3.66
N PHE A 18 -16.05 12.96 -4.73
CA PHE A 18 -15.38 11.66 -4.93
C PHE A 18 -13.85 11.81 -4.89
N LEU A 19 -13.29 12.77 -5.63
CA LEU A 19 -11.85 13.02 -5.68
C LEU A 19 -11.31 13.49 -4.32
N ALA A 20 -12.06 14.34 -3.60
CA ALA A 20 -11.70 14.80 -2.27
C ALA A 20 -11.65 13.64 -1.27
N LEU A 21 -12.66 12.77 -1.27
CA LEU A 21 -12.70 11.56 -0.42
C LEU A 21 -11.55 10.61 -0.73
N LEU A 22 -11.30 10.35 -2.01
CA LEU A 22 -10.16 9.54 -2.45
C LEU A 22 -8.83 10.11 -1.91
N GLY A 23 -8.62 11.42 -2.02
CA GLY A 23 -7.43 12.09 -1.51
C GLY A 23 -7.25 11.94 0.00
N ILE A 24 -8.33 12.13 0.78
CA ILE A 24 -8.32 11.98 2.24
C ILE A 24 -7.98 10.53 2.63
N ILE A 25 -8.62 9.55 2.00
CA ILE A 25 -8.36 8.13 2.29
C ILE A 25 -6.91 7.77 1.97
N MET A 26 -6.38 8.22 0.83
CA MET A 26 -5.00 7.96 0.45
C MET A 26 -3.99 8.61 1.39
N ALA A 27 -4.25 9.83 1.86
CA ALA A 27 -3.42 10.50 2.86
C ALA A 27 -3.39 9.73 4.19
N LEU A 28 -4.55 9.26 4.65
CA LEU A 28 -4.65 8.45 5.87
C LEU A 28 -3.89 7.11 5.72
N ILE A 29 -4.06 6.41 4.60
CA ILE A 29 -3.33 5.17 4.31
C ILE A 29 -1.81 5.43 4.31
N SER A 30 -1.35 6.51 3.67
CA SER A 30 0.09 6.83 3.67
C SER A 30 0.61 7.09 5.07
N PHE A 31 -0.12 7.88 5.86
CA PHE A 31 0.29 8.22 7.22
C PHE A 31 0.39 6.97 8.11
N VAL A 32 -0.61 6.08 8.04
CA VAL A 32 -0.61 4.82 8.81
C VAL A 32 0.55 3.93 8.37
N MET A 33 0.80 3.81 7.07
CA MET A 33 1.89 3.01 6.54
C MET A 33 3.26 3.55 6.97
N ASP A 34 3.47 4.87 6.88
CA ASP A 34 4.73 5.52 7.28
C ASP A 34 4.97 5.37 8.79
N LYS A 35 3.92 5.45 9.62
CA LYS A 35 4.00 5.14 11.05
C LYS A 35 4.36 3.67 11.29
N GLY A 36 3.78 2.73 10.55
CA GLY A 36 4.13 1.32 10.61
C GLY A 36 5.60 1.06 10.27
N ILE A 37 6.07 1.63 9.16
CA ILE A 37 7.48 1.53 8.71
C ILE A 37 8.43 2.11 9.77
N SER A 38 8.11 3.29 10.30
CA SER A 38 8.90 3.94 11.35
C SER A 38 8.96 3.08 12.61
N MET A 39 7.85 2.47 13.02
CA MET A 39 7.82 1.58 14.18
C MET A 39 8.70 0.34 13.98
N CYS A 40 8.62 -0.33 12.83
CA CYS A 40 9.50 -1.47 12.50
C CYS A 40 10.98 -1.07 12.49
N THR A 41 11.29 0.09 11.90
CA THR A 41 12.66 0.60 11.84
C THR A 41 13.21 0.92 13.23
N ASN A 42 12.40 1.56 14.08
CA ASN A 42 12.76 1.88 15.46
C ASN A 42 12.95 0.60 16.29
N ALA A 43 12.10 -0.41 16.12
CA ALA A 43 12.26 -1.71 16.77
C ALA A 43 13.59 -2.39 16.39
N ARG A 44 13.98 -2.32 15.11
CA ARG A 44 15.27 -2.85 14.63
C ARG A 44 16.46 -2.13 15.27
N VAL A 45 16.43 -0.79 15.30
CA VAL A 45 17.51 0.02 15.89
C VAL A 45 17.58 -0.20 17.41
N TRP A 46 16.43 -0.31 18.07
CA TRP A 46 16.35 -0.61 19.49
C TRP A 46 16.98 -1.97 19.81
N LEU A 47 16.60 -3.03 19.08
CA LEU A 47 17.16 -4.37 19.28
C LEU A 47 18.67 -4.40 19.05
N TYR A 48 19.16 -3.70 18.02
CA TYR A 48 20.60 -3.61 17.73
C TYR A 48 21.39 -2.89 18.82
N ARG A 49 20.79 -1.88 19.47
CA ARG A 49 21.42 -1.09 20.53
C ARG A 49 21.45 -1.80 21.88
N ASP A 50 20.44 -2.62 22.16
CA ASP A 50 20.36 -3.37 23.42
C ASP A 50 21.45 -4.45 23.51
N LEU A 51 21.78 -5.10 22.38
CA LEU A 51 22.74 -6.20 22.30
C LEU A 51 24.21 -5.76 22.10
N THR A 52 24.61 -4.61 22.63
CA THR A 52 25.97 -4.05 22.42
C THR A 52 27.11 -4.84 23.06
N SER A 53 26.81 -5.69 24.05
CA SER A 53 27.84 -6.43 24.80
C SER A 53 28.46 -7.60 24.04
N GLN A 54 27.80 -8.13 23.00
CA GLN A 54 28.25 -9.33 22.28
C GLN A 54 28.13 -9.15 20.76
N PRO A 55 29.25 -9.04 20.01
CA PRO A 55 29.23 -8.79 18.57
C PRO A 55 28.46 -9.84 17.76
N VAL A 56 28.50 -11.10 18.17
CA VAL A 56 27.78 -12.20 17.51
C VAL A 56 26.27 -12.04 17.65
N ALA A 57 25.79 -11.74 18.86
CA ALA A 57 24.37 -11.52 19.12
C ALA A 57 23.84 -10.29 18.36
N GLN A 58 24.66 -9.23 18.29
CA GLN A 58 24.36 -8.03 17.52
C GLN A 58 24.24 -8.29 16.01
N TYR A 59 25.12 -9.15 15.45
CA TYR A 59 25.02 -9.59 14.06
C TYR A 59 23.71 -10.35 13.78
N PHE A 60 23.35 -11.28 14.67
CA PHE A 60 22.08 -12.01 14.56
C PHE A 60 20.87 -11.08 14.66
N ALA A 61 20.88 -10.11 15.58
CA ALA A 61 19.81 -9.11 15.70
C ALA A 61 19.65 -8.25 14.43
N TRP A 62 20.78 -7.86 13.82
CA TRP A 62 20.77 -7.07 12.59
C TRP A 62 20.17 -7.81 11.39
N VAL A 63 20.44 -9.11 11.27
CA VAL A 63 20.01 -9.92 10.12
C VAL A 63 18.61 -10.54 10.33
N SER A 64 18.32 -11.06 11.52
CA SER A 64 17.10 -11.84 11.78
C SER A 64 15.82 -11.03 11.60
N LEU A 65 15.76 -9.79 12.11
CA LEU A 65 14.57 -8.95 12.01
C LEU A 65 14.20 -8.62 10.55
N PRO A 66 15.10 -8.07 9.71
CA PRO A 66 14.81 -7.84 8.30
C PRO A 66 14.40 -9.11 7.55
N VAL A 67 15.11 -10.22 7.76
CA VAL A 67 14.79 -11.51 7.12
C VAL A 67 13.39 -11.98 7.51
N SER A 68 13.04 -11.91 8.80
CA SER A 68 11.71 -12.30 9.27
C SER A 68 10.59 -11.44 8.67
N LEU A 69 10.78 -10.11 8.58
CA LEU A 69 9.81 -9.19 8.00
C LEU A 69 9.61 -9.43 6.49
N ILE A 70 10.67 -9.75 5.76
CA ILE A 70 10.59 -10.04 4.32
C ILE A 70 9.93 -11.39 4.08
N LEU A 71 10.29 -12.42 4.85
CA LEU A 71 9.64 -13.73 4.76
C LEU A 71 8.15 -13.64 5.09
N PHE A 72 7.81 -12.86 6.13
CA PHE A 72 6.42 -12.57 6.46
C PHE A 72 5.71 -11.84 5.32
N SER A 73 6.30 -10.79 4.76
CA SER A 73 5.74 -10.05 3.63
C SER A 73 5.47 -10.96 2.42
N ALA A 74 6.48 -11.72 2.00
CA ALA A 74 6.39 -12.62 0.85
C ALA A 74 5.36 -13.73 1.08
N GLY A 75 5.39 -14.38 2.25
CA GLY A 75 4.43 -15.41 2.61
C GLY A 75 3.00 -14.88 2.70
N PHE A 76 2.79 -13.74 3.36
CA PHE A 76 1.48 -13.13 3.51
C PHE A 76 0.86 -12.74 2.17
N VAL A 77 1.63 -12.08 1.30
CA VAL A 77 1.17 -11.71 -0.05
C VAL A 77 0.84 -12.96 -0.87
N HIS A 78 1.69 -13.98 -0.83
CA HIS A 78 1.50 -15.20 -1.62
C HIS A 78 0.26 -15.99 -1.17
N LEU A 79 -0.01 -16.07 0.14
CA LEU A 79 -1.15 -16.79 0.70
C LEU A 79 -2.47 -16.02 0.55
N ILE A 80 -2.46 -14.70 0.74
CA ILE A 80 -3.68 -13.89 0.73
C ILE A 80 -4.04 -13.47 -0.69
N ALA A 81 -3.15 -12.81 -1.42
CA ALA A 81 -3.48 -12.26 -2.72
C ALA A 81 -2.24 -12.19 -3.63
N PRO A 82 -1.95 -13.26 -4.42
CA PRO A 82 -0.79 -13.26 -5.31
C PRO A 82 -0.83 -12.14 -6.36
N GLN A 83 -2.02 -11.59 -6.64
CA GLN A 83 -2.19 -10.43 -7.53
C GLN A 83 -1.58 -9.13 -6.97
N SER A 84 -1.24 -9.04 -5.68
CA SER A 84 -0.61 -7.86 -5.11
C SER A 84 0.91 -7.82 -5.26
N ILE A 85 1.52 -8.85 -5.88
CA ILE A 85 2.96 -8.95 -6.10
C ILE A 85 3.44 -7.77 -6.98
N GLY A 86 4.61 -7.23 -6.64
CA GLY A 86 5.28 -6.20 -7.43
C GLY A 86 4.62 -4.81 -7.37
N SER A 87 5.02 -3.94 -8.30
CA SER A 87 4.63 -2.53 -8.32
C SER A 87 3.15 -2.34 -8.65
N GLY A 88 2.64 -3.00 -9.69
CA GLY A 88 1.26 -2.82 -10.17
C GLY A 88 1.10 -1.76 -11.26
N ILE A 89 2.15 -0.99 -11.57
CA ILE A 89 2.13 -0.02 -12.68
C ILE A 89 1.91 -0.70 -14.05
N PRO A 90 2.68 -1.74 -14.44
CA PRO A 90 2.47 -2.41 -15.72
C PRO A 90 1.03 -2.92 -15.89
N GLU A 91 0.49 -3.53 -14.84
CA GLU A 91 -0.85 -4.09 -14.79
C GLU A 91 -1.90 -2.98 -14.89
N MET A 92 -1.69 -1.84 -14.21
CA MET A 92 -2.60 -0.70 -14.34
C MET A 92 -2.61 -0.13 -15.76
N LYS A 93 -1.46 -0.08 -16.43
CA LYS A 93 -1.39 0.29 -17.85
C LYS A 93 -2.17 -0.68 -18.73
N THR A 94 -2.19 -1.98 -18.42
CA THR A 94 -2.99 -2.95 -19.18
C THR A 94 -4.49 -2.77 -18.94
N ILE A 95 -4.91 -2.48 -17.70
CA ILE A 95 -6.31 -2.21 -17.36
C ILE A 95 -6.81 -0.94 -18.09
N LEU A 96 -6.01 0.12 -18.09
CA LEU A 96 -6.34 1.37 -18.81
C LEU A 96 -6.40 1.20 -20.33
N ARG A 97 -5.71 0.19 -20.89
CA ARG A 97 -5.83 -0.20 -22.31
C ARG A 97 -7.06 -1.07 -22.61
N GLY A 98 -7.91 -1.32 -21.62
CA GLY A 98 -9.16 -2.08 -21.76
C GLY A 98 -9.06 -3.56 -21.42
N VAL A 99 -7.90 -4.06 -20.98
CA VAL A 99 -7.74 -5.47 -20.58
C VAL A 99 -8.07 -5.62 -19.09
N ALA A 100 -9.23 -6.17 -18.78
CA ALA A 100 -9.64 -6.42 -17.40
C ALA A 100 -8.88 -7.59 -16.78
N LEU A 101 -8.07 -7.31 -15.76
CA LEU A 101 -7.40 -8.34 -14.95
C LEU A 101 -8.32 -8.81 -13.82
N LYS A 102 -8.60 -10.12 -13.79
CA LYS A 102 -9.50 -10.72 -12.81
C LYS A 102 -8.92 -10.57 -11.39
N GLU A 103 -9.77 -10.14 -10.45
CA GLU A 103 -9.46 -10.02 -9.01
C GLU A 103 -8.30 -9.06 -8.64
N TYR A 104 -7.83 -8.25 -9.59
CA TYR A 104 -6.72 -7.32 -9.37
C TYR A 104 -7.11 -6.13 -8.48
N LEU A 105 -8.31 -5.59 -8.70
CA LEU A 105 -8.85 -4.42 -7.99
C LEU A 105 -9.83 -4.80 -6.87
N THR A 106 -9.37 -5.58 -5.89
CA THR A 106 -10.22 -6.09 -4.79
C THR A 106 -9.78 -5.56 -3.42
N PHE A 107 -10.69 -5.54 -2.45
CA PHE A 107 -10.33 -5.16 -1.08
C PHE A 107 -9.29 -6.12 -0.47
N LYS A 108 -9.31 -7.40 -0.87
CA LYS A 108 -8.31 -8.39 -0.47
C LYS A 108 -6.91 -8.01 -0.96
N THR A 109 -6.77 -7.59 -2.21
CA THR A 109 -5.47 -7.13 -2.76
C THR A 109 -5.00 -5.85 -2.09
N LEU A 110 -5.90 -4.93 -1.73
CA LEU A 110 -5.58 -3.71 -0.98
C LEU A 110 -4.90 -4.04 0.35
N VAL A 111 -5.54 -4.87 1.18
CA VAL A 111 -5.03 -5.25 2.51
C VAL A 111 -3.70 -5.99 2.40
N ALA A 112 -3.62 -6.96 1.48
CA ALA A 112 -2.39 -7.70 1.21
C ALA A 112 -1.23 -6.77 0.83
N LYS A 113 -1.50 -5.80 -0.04
CA LYS A 113 -0.49 -4.87 -0.55
C LYS A 113 -0.01 -3.89 0.52
N ILE A 114 -0.90 -3.33 1.33
CA ILE A 114 -0.54 -2.39 2.41
C ILE A 114 0.34 -3.10 3.45
N ILE A 115 -0.06 -4.28 3.94
CA ILE A 115 0.69 -5.00 4.98
C ILE A 115 2.04 -5.49 4.45
N GLY A 116 2.04 -6.12 3.26
CA GLY A 116 3.28 -6.59 2.63
C GLY A 116 4.27 -5.45 2.37
N LEU A 117 3.78 -4.32 1.84
CA LEU A 117 4.63 -3.16 1.59
C LEU A 117 5.18 -2.54 2.88
N THR A 118 4.35 -2.44 3.93
CA THR A 118 4.77 -1.95 5.26
C THR A 118 5.90 -2.81 5.82
N ALA A 119 5.74 -4.14 5.80
CA ALA A 119 6.77 -5.06 6.29
C ALA A 119 8.05 -5.02 5.43
N THR A 120 7.89 -4.92 4.11
CA THR A 120 9.03 -4.83 3.18
C THR A 120 9.84 -3.57 3.42
N LEU A 121 9.20 -2.40 3.54
CA LEU A 121 9.91 -1.15 3.80
C LEU A 121 10.40 -1.04 5.24
N GLY A 122 9.64 -1.58 6.21
CA GLY A 122 10.03 -1.69 7.61
C GLY A 122 11.26 -2.57 7.84
N SER A 123 11.57 -3.50 6.92
CA SER A 123 12.81 -4.29 6.96
C SER A 123 14.06 -3.45 6.61
N GLY A 124 13.87 -2.28 5.99
CA GLY A 124 14.94 -1.38 5.54
C GLY A 124 15.55 -1.76 4.20
N MET A 125 14.85 -2.56 3.39
CA MET A 125 15.24 -2.84 2.01
C MET A 125 15.22 -1.56 1.15
N PRO A 126 16.14 -1.40 0.18
CA PRO A 126 16.23 -0.22 -0.67
C PRO A 126 15.15 -0.23 -1.77
N LEU A 127 13.89 -0.22 -1.35
CA LEU A 127 12.70 -0.26 -2.21
C LEU A 127 11.85 0.98 -1.97
N GLY A 128 11.03 1.35 -2.96
CA GLY A 128 10.12 2.50 -2.88
C GLY A 128 8.65 2.08 -2.76
N LYS A 129 7.84 2.90 -2.07
CA LYS A 129 6.37 2.74 -2.01
C LYS A 129 5.62 3.30 -3.20
N GLU A 130 6.24 4.20 -3.98
CA GLU A 130 5.55 5.02 -4.99
C GLU A 130 4.77 4.21 -6.02
N GLY A 131 5.39 3.18 -6.61
CA GLY A 131 4.73 2.34 -7.60
C GLY A 131 3.54 1.54 -7.03
N PRO A 132 3.74 0.79 -5.93
CA PRO A 132 2.64 0.17 -5.18
C PRO A 132 1.52 1.13 -4.77
N PHE A 133 1.84 2.38 -4.44
CA PHE A 133 0.86 3.38 -4.03
C PHE A 133 -0.11 3.77 -5.14
N VAL A 134 0.37 3.79 -6.40
CA VAL A 134 -0.50 3.96 -7.57
C VAL A 134 -1.53 2.84 -7.64
N HIS A 135 -1.12 1.58 -7.43
CA HIS A 135 -2.06 0.46 -7.43
C HIS A 135 -3.07 0.56 -6.27
N ILE A 136 -2.60 0.89 -5.06
CA ILE A 136 -3.46 1.11 -3.89
C ILE A 136 -4.52 2.18 -4.19
N ALA A 137 -4.13 3.31 -4.78
CA ALA A 137 -5.04 4.39 -5.16
C ALA A 137 -6.10 3.92 -6.17
N SER A 138 -5.71 3.15 -7.18
CA SER A 138 -6.65 2.59 -8.16
C SER A 138 -7.65 1.62 -7.50
N ILE A 139 -7.21 0.81 -6.53
CA ILE A 139 -8.13 -0.08 -5.80
C ILE A 139 -9.10 0.73 -4.94
N VAL A 140 -8.62 1.73 -4.19
CA VAL A 140 -9.48 2.58 -3.36
C VAL A 140 -10.51 3.32 -4.21
N ALA A 141 -10.10 3.88 -5.35
CA ALA A 141 -11.01 4.53 -6.30
C ALA A 141 -12.09 3.57 -6.81
N GLN A 142 -11.70 2.33 -7.17
CA GLN A 142 -12.65 1.31 -7.63
C GLN A 142 -13.63 0.89 -6.53
N LEU A 143 -13.19 0.82 -5.27
CA LEU A 143 -14.06 0.48 -4.15
C LEU A 143 -15.01 1.63 -3.80
N LEU A 144 -14.51 2.87 -3.81
CA LEU A 144 -15.32 4.06 -3.58
C LEU A 144 -16.39 4.22 -4.66
N SER A 145 -16.04 3.96 -5.93
CA SER A 145 -16.97 4.03 -7.06
C SER A 145 -18.08 2.96 -7.03
N LYS A 146 -17.94 1.91 -6.22
CA LYS A 146 -18.99 0.92 -5.99
C LYS A 146 -19.91 1.28 -4.83
N LEU A 147 -19.51 2.25 -4.01
CA LEU A 147 -20.20 2.63 -2.78
C LEU A 147 -21.00 3.93 -2.95
N VAL A 148 -20.56 4.81 -3.84
CA VAL A 148 -21.29 5.98 -4.35
C VAL A 148 -22.15 5.56 -5.53
#